data_AF-A0A7J3FBJ2-F1
#
_entry.id   AF-A0A7J3FBJ2-F1
#
_cell.length_a   1.000
_cell.length_b   1.000
_cell.length_c   1.000
_cell.angle_alpha   90.00
_cell.angle_beta   90.00
_cell.angle_gamma   90.00
#
_symmetry.space_group_name_H-M   'P 1'
#
loop_
_entity.id
_entity.type
_entity.pdbx_description
1 polymer ?
#
loop_
_entity_poly.entity_id
_entity_poly.type
_entity_poly.pdbx_seq_one_letter_code
_entity_poly.pdbx_strand_id
1 'polypeptide(L)'
;MIKDLESKIAHLEDLIQKVSSEILANVAYEKLPPAELWARSENLIGAIRNLTEEMRDKMLLLKPERAPSIRKKFRAILQPLNGFRETLQKPADPSGASKQALEHLRRVVTESQEFIEMARDILEKPSEGILELLKLREIYEAKEYISRVSVPETVYVKLEHLKRSMETLRLRISSLEQAIKDLLKQMDKFQEEASVFQQEQRETNLS
;
A
#
# COMPACT_ATOMS: atom_id res chain seq x y z
N MET A 1 4.70 -3.20 1.42
CA MET A 1 3.90 -3.04 2.66
C MET A 1 2.91 -4.18 2.88
N ILE A 2 2.01 -4.51 1.94
CA ILE A 2 1.04 -5.63 2.09
C ILE A 2 1.74 -6.98 2.26
N LYS A 3 2.61 -7.38 1.31
CA LYS A 3 3.43 -8.62 1.40
C LYS A 3 4.31 -8.71 2.67
N ASP A 4 4.66 -7.54 3.20
CA ASP A 4 5.53 -7.38 4.34
C ASP A 4 4.76 -7.43 5.68
N LEU A 5 3.44 -7.22 5.68
CA LEU A 5 2.57 -7.60 6.80
C LEU A 5 2.17 -9.09 6.70
N GLU A 6 1.91 -9.60 5.50
CA GLU A 6 1.59 -11.01 5.26
C GLU A 6 2.72 -11.96 5.74
N SER A 7 3.97 -11.68 5.36
CA SER A 7 5.13 -12.45 5.86
C SER A 7 5.29 -12.40 7.37
N LYS A 8 4.93 -11.28 8.01
CA LYS A 8 4.98 -11.15 9.47
C LYS A 8 3.87 -11.93 10.18
N ILE A 9 2.68 -11.99 9.58
CA ILE A 9 1.60 -12.85 10.09
C ILE A 9 2.09 -14.29 10.11
N ALA A 10 2.63 -14.79 9.00
CA ALA A 10 3.14 -16.16 8.93
C ALA A 10 4.27 -16.42 9.95
N HIS A 11 5.17 -15.45 10.14
CA HIS A 11 6.22 -15.56 11.14
C HIS A 11 5.68 -15.57 12.58
N LEU A 12 4.65 -14.77 12.88
CA LEU A 12 4.03 -14.77 14.21
C LEU A 12 3.32 -16.10 14.45
N GLU A 13 2.64 -16.65 13.45
CA GLU A 13 2.02 -17.98 13.53
C GLU A 13 3.04 -19.07 13.85
N ASP A 14 4.19 -19.08 13.17
CA ASP A 14 5.28 -20.02 13.45
C ASP A 14 5.82 -19.88 14.88
N LEU A 15 6.04 -18.64 15.35
CA LEU A 15 6.49 -18.39 16.73
C LEU A 15 5.45 -18.85 17.76
N ILE A 16 4.16 -18.62 17.53
CA ILE A 16 3.08 -19.02 18.43
C ILE A 16 2.90 -20.54 18.44
N GLN A 17 3.08 -21.21 17.30
CA GLN A 17 3.07 -22.67 17.21
C GLN A 17 4.27 -23.27 17.96
N LYS A 18 5.46 -22.66 17.87
CA LYS A 18 6.63 -23.03 18.65
C LYS A 18 6.39 -22.86 20.15
N VAL A 19 5.85 -21.72 20.58
CA VAL A 19 5.45 -21.49 21.98
C VAL A 19 4.46 -22.54 22.44
N SER A 20 3.43 -22.84 21.64
CA SER A 20 2.42 -23.84 22.00
C SER A 20 3.03 -25.24 22.15
N SER A 21 3.96 -25.61 21.26
CA SER A 21 4.69 -26.88 21.32
C SER A 21 5.59 -26.96 22.54
N GLU A 22 6.30 -25.87 22.86
CA GLU A 22 7.13 -25.75 24.06
C GLU A 22 6.29 -25.76 25.34
N ILE A 23 5.13 -25.10 25.37
CA ILE A 23 4.17 -25.21 26.48
C ILE A 23 3.74 -26.66 26.64
N LEU A 24 3.34 -27.36 25.57
CA LEU A 24 2.91 -28.76 25.65
C LEU A 24 4.04 -29.69 26.13
N ALA A 25 5.26 -29.48 25.65
CA ALA A 25 6.44 -30.23 26.06
C ALA A 25 6.85 -29.92 27.52
N ASN A 26 6.72 -28.67 27.96
CA ASN A 26 7.07 -28.23 29.32
C ASN A 26 5.95 -28.46 30.34
N VAL A 27 4.68 -28.60 29.92
CA VAL A 27 3.56 -29.04 30.76
C VAL A 27 3.73 -30.50 31.19
N ALA A 28 4.47 -31.32 30.43
CA ALA A 28 4.87 -32.66 30.86
C ALA A 28 5.93 -32.64 32.00
N TYR A 29 6.53 -31.48 32.29
CA TYR A 29 7.45 -31.25 33.39
C TYR A 29 7.11 -29.95 34.14
N GLU A 30 6.01 -29.92 34.90
CA GLU A 30 5.72 -28.91 35.94
C GLU A 30 6.85 -28.71 36.99
N LYS A 31 8.00 -29.37 36.81
CA LYS A 31 9.17 -29.41 37.70
C LYS A 31 10.33 -28.52 37.28
N LEU A 32 10.28 -27.83 36.12
CA LEU A 32 11.39 -26.95 35.74
C LEU A 32 11.46 -25.69 36.63
N PRO A 33 12.66 -25.32 37.12
CA PRO A 33 12.86 -24.08 37.85
C PRO A 33 12.50 -22.85 37.00
N PRO A 34 11.92 -21.79 37.59
CA PRO A 34 11.56 -20.55 36.87
C PRO A 34 12.70 -19.92 36.07
N ALA A 35 13.94 -20.00 36.57
CA ALA A 35 15.12 -19.46 35.91
C ALA A 35 15.47 -20.19 34.60
N GLU A 36 15.35 -21.52 34.58
CA GLU A 36 15.60 -22.32 33.38
C GLU A 36 14.51 -22.11 32.33
N LEU A 37 13.25 -21.98 32.79
CA LEU A 37 12.12 -21.69 31.93
C LEU A 37 12.27 -20.32 31.27
N TRP A 38 12.71 -19.30 32.01
CA TRP A 38 13.02 -17.98 31.45
C TRP A 38 14.16 -18.04 30.42
N ALA A 39 15.29 -18.66 30.77
CA ALA A 39 16.47 -18.71 29.88
C ALA A 39 16.16 -19.36 28.52
N ARG A 40 15.26 -20.35 28.48
CA ARG A 40 14.83 -21.00 27.23
C ARG A 40 13.83 -20.17 26.43
N SER A 41 12.93 -19.47 27.11
CA SER A 41 11.82 -18.75 26.48
C SER A 41 12.14 -17.29 26.14
N GLU A 42 13.18 -16.70 26.73
CA GLU A 42 13.51 -15.27 26.61
C GLU A 42 13.63 -14.82 25.14
N ASN A 43 14.36 -15.57 24.32
CA ASN A 43 14.55 -15.25 22.91
C ASN A 43 13.22 -15.29 22.13
N LEU A 44 12.41 -16.32 22.38
CA LEU A 44 11.13 -16.53 21.70
C LEU A 44 10.12 -15.44 22.08
N ILE A 45 10.06 -15.09 23.36
CA ILE A 45 9.22 -14.03 23.90
C ILE A 45 9.65 -12.65 23.40
N GLY A 46 10.96 -12.39 23.33
CA GLY A 46 11.52 -11.20 22.70
C GLY A 46 11.13 -11.09 21.23
N ALA A 47 11.23 -12.18 20.48
CA ALA A 47 10.85 -12.23 19.07
C ALA A 47 9.35 -11.95 18.86
N ILE A 48 8.47 -12.56 19.66
CA ILE A 48 7.02 -12.31 19.60
C ILE A 48 6.71 -10.84 19.89
N ARG A 49 7.33 -10.24 20.92
CA ARG A 49 7.12 -8.83 21.27
C ARG A 49 7.52 -7.90 20.12
N ASN A 50 8.73 -8.05 19.61
CA ASN A 50 9.24 -7.19 18.55
C ASN A 50 8.40 -7.35 17.27
N LEU A 51 8.01 -8.59 16.93
CA LEU A 51 7.21 -8.87 15.75
C LEU A 51 5.80 -8.28 15.85
N THR A 52 5.15 -8.39 17.03
CA THR A 52 3.83 -7.78 17.26
C THR A 52 3.88 -6.26 17.26
N GLU A 53 4.98 -5.64 17.71
CA GLU A 53 5.22 -4.19 17.58
C GLU A 53 5.31 -3.78 16.11
N GLU A 54 6.13 -4.47 15.32
CA GLU A 54 6.26 -4.18 13.89
C GLU A 54 4.94 -4.39 13.12
N MET A 55 4.18 -5.43 13.47
CA MET A 55 2.85 -5.68 12.89
C MET A 55 1.86 -4.58 13.25
N ARG A 56 1.84 -4.14 14.51
CA ARG A 56 0.99 -3.02 14.97
C ARG A 56 1.26 -1.78 14.13
N ASP A 57 2.52 -1.41 13.92
CA ASP A 57 2.87 -0.19 13.20
C ASP A 57 2.42 -0.25 11.74
N LYS A 58 2.55 -1.41 11.10
CA LYS A 58 2.03 -1.65 9.74
C LYS A 58 0.52 -1.64 9.67
N MET A 59 -0.16 -2.25 10.63
CA MET A 59 -1.61 -2.24 10.69
C MET A 59 -2.15 -0.81 10.89
N LEU A 60 -1.49 -0.01 11.74
CA LEU A 60 -1.83 1.41 11.93
C LEU A 60 -1.60 2.23 10.67
N LEU A 61 -0.56 1.91 9.89
CA LEU A 61 -0.32 2.55 8.61
C LEU A 61 -1.40 2.17 7.59
N LEU A 62 -1.73 0.88 7.45
CA LEU A 62 -2.68 0.40 6.44
C LEU A 62 -4.14 0.70 6.78
N LYS A 63 -4.49 0.78 8.07
CA LYS A 63 -5.87 0.96 8.54
C LYS A 63 -5.95 1.85 9.80
N PRO A 64 -5.57 3.14 9.71
CA PRO A 64 -5.54 4.05 10.84
C PRO A 64 -6.91 4.26 11.50
N GLU A 65 -8.01 4.10 10.76
CA GLU A 65 -9.37 4.19 11.29
C GLU A 65 -9.68 3.15 12.38
N ARG A 66 -8.95 2.03 12.42
CA ARG A 66 -9.05 1.00 13.47
C ARG A 66 -8.01 1.16 14.57
N ALA A 67 -7.29 2.29 14.64
CA ALA A 67 -6.21 2.49 15.61
C ALA A 67 -6.57 2.17 17.06
N PRO A 68 -7.76 2.55 17.60
CA PRO A 68 -8.13 2.18 18.96
C PRO A 68 -8.18 0.66 19.18
N SER A 69 -8.75 -0.08 18.23
CA SER A 69 -8.89 -1.53 18.27
C SER A 69 -7.54 -2.24 18.11
N ILE A 70 -6.70 -1.76 17.18
CA ILE A 70 -5.35 -2.30 16.96
C ILE A 70 -4.52 -2.14 18.23
N ARG A 71 -4.52 -0.94 18.84
CA ARG A 71 -3.78 -0.67 20.09
C ARG A 71 -4.32 -1.49 21.27
N LYS A 72 -5.63 -1.78 21.29
CA LYS A 72 -6.25 -2.63 22.32
C LYS A 72 -5.76 -4.07 22.21
N LYS A 73 -5.84 -4.68 21.02
CA LYS A 73 -5.37 -6.06 20.79
C LYS A 73 -3.87 -6.21 21.00
N PHE A 74 -3.08 -5.24 20.54
CA PHE A 74 -1.65 -5.21 20.82
C PHE A 74 -1.35 -5.22 22.34
N ARG A 75 -2.06 -4.41 23.14
CA ARG A 75 -1.93 -4.43 24.60
C ARG A 75 -2.36 -5.76 25.22
N ALA A 76 -3.38 -6.41 24.67
CA ALA A 76 -3.86 -7.70 25.14
C ALA A 76 -2.82 -8.82 24.99
N ILE A 77 -1.88 -8.69 24.04
CA ILE A 77 -0.70 -9.57 23.93
C ILE A 77 0.41 -9.15 24.90
N LEU A 78 0.72 -7.85 24.98
CA LEU A 78 1.82 -7.36 25.83
C LEU A 78 1.59 -7.61 27.32
N GLN A 79 0.35 -7.46 27.81
CA GLN A 79 0.04 -7.67 29.22
C GLN A 79 0.42 -9.08 29.72
N PRO A 80 -0.03 -10.18 29.09
CA PRO A 80 0.37 -11.51 29.50
C PRO A 80 1.86 -11.80 29.23
N LEU A 81 2.48 -11.24 28.19
CA LEU A 81 3.95 -11.36 28.01
C LEU A 81 4.73 -10.75 29.18
N ASN A 82 4.31 -9.57 29.65
CA ASN A 82 4.91 -8.93 30.81
C ASN A 82 4.64 -9.73 32.10
N GLY A 83 3.41 -10.22 32.27
CA GLY A 83 3.05 -11.08 33.40
C GLY A 83 3.86 -12.39 33.44
N PHE A 84 4.14 -12.99 32.29
CA PHE A 84 5.03 -14.14 32.17
C PHE A 84 6.44 -13.83 32.69
N ARG A 85 7.03 -12.74 32.21
CA ARG A 85 8.36 -12.29 32.63
C ARG A 85 8.40 -11.99 34.13
N GLU A 86 7.43 -11.24 34.63
CA GLU A 86 7.37 -10.83 36.04
C GLU A 86 7.22 -12.03 36.97
N THR A 87 6.35 -12.99 36.62
CA THR A 87 6.12 -14.20 37.42
C THR A 87 7.38 -15.07 37.54
N LEU A 88 8.22 -15.10 36.50
CA LEU A 88 9.46 -15.89 36.51
C LEU A 88 10.64 -15.17 37.15
N GLN A 89 10.74 -13.84 37.00
CA GLN A 89 11.86 -13.06 37.53
C GLN A 89 11.64 -12.60 38.98
N LYS A 90 10.39 -12.42 39.41
CA LYS A 90 10.01 -11.99 40.76
C LYS A 90 8.81 -12.79 41.27
N PRO A 91 8.97 -14.10 41.51
CA PRO A 91 7.86 -14.94 41.95
C PRO A 91 7.38 -14.52 43.36
N ALA A 92 6.09 -14.25 43.48
CA ALA A 92 5.45 -14.06 44.80
C ALA A 92 5.34 -15.38 45.57
N ASP A 93 5.16 -16.49 44.84
CA ASP A 93 5.21 -17.86 45.35
C ASP A 93 6.07 -18.73 44.41
N PRO A 94 7.26 -19.18 44.85
CA PRO A 94 8.15 -20.01 44.05
C PRO A 94 7.55 -21.36 43.63
N SER A 95 6.62 -21.92 44.41
CA SER A 95 6.04 -23.25 44.14
C SER A 95 4.97 -23.22 43.04
N GLY A 96 4.34 -22.06 42.79
CA GLY A 96 3.29 -21.87 41.78
C GLY A 96 3.73 -21.07 40.55
N ALA A 97 4.91 -20.45 40.59
CA ALA A 97 5.39 -19.51 39.58
C ALA A 97 5.43 -20.10 38.15
N SER A 98 5.94 -21.32 37.98
CA SER A 98 6.02 -21.97 36.66
C SER A 98 4.63 -22.22 36.07
N LYS A 99 3.66 -22.65 36.90
CA LYS A 99 2.28 -22.88 36.47
C LYS A 99 1.59 -21.57 36.07
N GLN A 100 1.74 -20.53 36.90
CA GLN A 100 1.18 -19.21 36.61
C GLN A 100 1.80 -18.58 35.35
N ALA A 101 3.11 -18.76 35.14
CA ALA A 101 3.79 -18.32 33.91
C ALA A 101 3.23 -19.03 32.67
N LEU A 102 3.00 -20.34 32.73
CA LEU A 102 2.39 -21.07 31.60
C LEU A 102 0.97 -20.59 31.28
N GLU A 103 0.17 -20.18 32.28
CA GLU A 103 -1.14 -19.54 32.03
C GLU A 103 -1.01 -18.21 31.29
N HIS A 104 0.02 -17.42 31.60
CA HIS A 104 0.31 -16.21 30.84
C HIS A 104 0.64 -16.53 29.38
N LEU A 105 1.47 -17.54 29.11
CA LEU A 105 1.77 -17.94 27.72
C LEU A 105 0.55 -18.48 26.98
N ARG A 106 -0.34 -19.23 27.66
CA ARG A 106 -1.62 -19.68 27.05
C ARG A 106 -2.47 -18.49 26.61
N ARG A 107 -2.56 -17.45 27.43
CA ARG A 107 -3.24 -16.20 27.04
C ARG A 107 -2.56 -15.53 25.85
N VAL A 108 -1.22 -15.49 25.81
CA VAL A 108 -0.48 -14.95 24.64
C VAL A 108 -0.88 -15.69 23.37
N VAL A 109 -0.97 -17.02 23.40
CA VAL A 109 -1.38 -17.82 22.23
C VAL A 109 -2.77 -17.40 21.75
N THR A 110 -3.75 -17.35 22.65
CA THR A 110 -5.13 -16.96 22.32
C THR A 110 -5.21 -15.53 21.79
N GLU A 111 -4.61 -14.56 22.49
CA GLU A 111 -4.64 -13.15 22.10
C GLU A 111 -3.89 -12.89 20.78
N SER A 112 -2.84 -13.69 20.50
CA SER A 112 -2.11 -13.61 19.24
C SER A 112 -2.94 -14.10 18.05
N GLN A 113 -3.77 -15.12 18.23
CA GLN A 113 -4.69 -15.58 17.19
C GLN A 113 -5.69 -14.47 16.82
N GLU A 114 -6.32 -13.84 17.81
CA GLU A 114 -7.26 -12.74 17.58
C GLU A 114 -6.59 -11.52 16.91
N PHE A 115 -5.31 -11.27 17.23
CA PHE A 115 -4.53 -10.20 16.59
C PHE A 115 -4.15 -10.55 15.14
N ILE A 116 -3.80 -11.80 14.87
CA ILE A 116 -3.53 -12.32 13.52
C ILE A 116 -4.79 -12.23 12.65
N GLU A 117 -5.95 -12.62 13.17
CA GLU A 117 -7.23 -12.46 12.47
C GLU A 117 -7.51 -11.00 12.11
N MET A 118 -7.27 -10.08 13.04
CA MET A 118 -7.38 -8.65 12.76
C MET A 118 -6.39 -8.20 11.68
N ALA A 119 -5.16 -8.70 11.69
CA ALA A 119 -4.16 -8.38 10.68
C ALA A 119 -4.58 -8.89 9.29
N ARG A 120 -5.19 -10.08 9.21
CA ARG A 120 -5.76 -10.63 7.97
C ARG A 120 -6.93 -9.81 7.45
N ASP A 121 -7.85 -9.39 8.30
CA ASP A 121 -8.97 -8.52 7.92
C ASP A 121 -8.47 -7.15 7.40
N ILE A 122 -7.40 -6.62 7.99
CA ILE A 122 -6.74 -5.40 7.49
C ILE A 122 -6.07 -5.62 6.12
N LEU A 123 -5.49 -6.79 5.87
CA LEU A 123 -4.92 -7.14 4.57
C LEU A 123 -5.98 -7.30 3.48
N GLU A 124 -7.13 -7.88 3.82
CA GLU A 124 -8.25 -8.05 2.91
C GLU A 124 -8.90 -6.70 2.57
N LYS A 125 -9.03 -5.82 3.57
CA LYS A 125 -9.71 -4.53 3.46
C LYS A 125 -8.87 -3.38 4.01
N PRO A 126 -7.73 -3.06 3.38
CA PRO A 126 -6.94 -1.90 3.74
C PRO A 126 -7.73 -0.61 3.47
N SER A 127 -7.30 0.50 4.07
CA SER A 127 -7.94 1.80 3.83
C SER A 127 -7.67 2.27 2.39
N GLU A 128 -8.73 2.44 1.59
CA GLU A 128 -8.63 2.82 0.17
C GLU A 128 -7.88 4.15 0.00
N GLY A 129 -8.26 5.17 0.77
CA GLY A 129 -7.61 6.48 0.72
C GLY A 129 -6.13 6.44 1.12
N ILE A 130 -5.75 5.57 2.07
CA ILE A 130 -4.34 5.41 2.42
C ILE A 130 -3.58 4.70 1.30
N LEU A 131 -4.17 3.68 0.67
CA LEU A 131 -3.53 3.01 -0.46
C LEU A 131 -3.29 3.98 -1.63
N GLU A 132 -4.25 4.86 -1.92
CA GLU A 132 -4.07 5.90 -2.93
C GLU A 132 -2.94 6.86 -2.56
N LEU A 133 -2.89 7.33 -1.31
CA LEU A 133 -1.82 8.20 -0.83
C LEU A 133 -0.44 7.52 -0.90
N LEU A 134 -0.35 6.24 -0.54
CA LEU A 134 0.89 5.46 -0.63
C LEU A 134 1.33 5.29 -2.08
N LYS A 135 0.41 5.00 -3.01
CA LYS A 135 0.71 4.93 -4.46
C LYS A 135 1.20 6.27 -4.99
N LEU A 136 0.54 7.37 -4.62
CA LEU A 136 0.94 8.73 -5.03
C LEU A 136 2.34 9.06 -4.50
N ARG A 137 2.64 8.67 -3.25
CA ARG A 137 3.97 8.81 -2.67
C ARG A 137 5.01 7.99 -3.43
N GLU A 138 4.74 6.72 -3.73
CA GLU A 138 5.65 5.88 -4.53
C GLU A 138 5.92 6.49 -5.92
N ILE A 139 4.88 7.01 -6.59
CA ILE A 139 5.01 7.70 -7.89
C ILE A 139 5.85 8.98 -7.74
N TYR A 140 5.67 9.74 -6.66
CA TYR A 140 6.42 10.96 -6.38
C TYR A 140 7.91 10.66 -6.11
N GLU A 141 8.20 9.66 -5.28
CA GLU A 141 9.58 9.21 -5.02
C GLU A 141 10.24 8.66 -6.30
N ALA A 142 9.50 7.93 -7.13
CA ALA A 142 9.98 7.45 -8.42
C ALA A 142 10.21 8.60 -9.43
N LYS A 143 9.41 9.66 -9.39
CA LYS A 143 9.61 10.86 -10.22
C LYS A 143 10.95 11.54 -9.92
N GLU A 144 11.36 11.57 -8.65
CA GLU A 144 12.67 12.09 -8.23
C GLU A 144 13.82 11.19 -8.73
N TYR A 145 13.59 9.88 -8.81
CA TYR A 145 14.56 8.93 -9.39
C TYR A 145 14.65 9.08 -10.91
N ILE A 146 13.52 9.15 -11.63
CA ILE A 146 13.47 9.30 -13.09
C ILE A 146 14.10 10.62 -13.54
N SER A 147 14.01 11.68 -12.74
CA SER A 147 14.67 12.96 -13.03
C SER A 147 16.19 12.94 -12.82
N ARG A 148 16.76 11.87 -12.21
CA ARG A 148 18.20 11.67 -12.00
C ARG A 148 18.81 10.61 -12.92
N VAL A 149 18.00 9.79 -13.61
CA VAL A 149 18.50 8.81 -14.59
C VAL A 149 18.68 9.52 -15.93
N SER A 150 19.91 9.53 -16.44
CA SER A 150 20.22 9.98 -17.80
C SER A 150 19.35 9.19 -18.78
N VAL A 151 18.48 9.91 -19.49
CA VAL A 151 17.65 9.34 -20.56
C VAL A 151 18.61 8.74 -21.60
N PRO A 152 18.52 7.43 -21.92
CA PRO A 152 19.38 6.84 -22.94
C PRO A 152 19.30 7.65 -24.24
N GLU A 153 20.45 7.95 -24.87
CA GLU A 153 20.56 8.77 -26.08
C GLU A 153 19.53 8.38 -27.15
N THR A 154 19.25 7.08 -27.27
CA THR A 154 18.30 6.50 -28.22
C THR A 154 16.84 6.89 -27.95
N VAL A 155 16.46 7.14 -26.70
CA VAL A 155 15.13 7.62 -26.30
C VAL A 155 15.04 9.13 -26.51
N TYR A 156 16.11 9.87 -26.22
CA TYR A 156 16.18 11.31 -26.48
C TYR A 156 16.04 11.62 -27.98
N VAL A 157 16.77 10.90 -28.84
CA VAL A 157 16.67 11.05 -30.30
C VAL A 157 15.26 10.74 -30.82
N LYS A 158 14.58 9.73 -30.27
CA LYS A 158 13.19 9.43 -30.63
C LYS A 158 12.22 10.54 -30.21
N LEU A 159 12.42 11.13 -29.02
CA LEU A 159 11.60 12.25 -28.54
C LEU A 159 11.83 13.52 -29.38
N GLU A 160 13.07 13.82 -29.74
CA GLU A 160 13.40 14.93 -30.64
C GLU A 160 12.81 14.73 -32.05
N HIS A 161 12.87 13.51 -32.58
CA HIS A 161 12.21 13.18 -33.85
C HIS A 161 10.69 13.36 -33.78
N LEU A 162 10.06 12.90 -32.68
CA LEU A 162 8.63 13.06 -32.45
C LEU A 162 8.24 14.54 -32.37
N LYS A 163 9.02 15.35 -31.64
CA LYS A 163 8.81 16.80 -31.53
C LYS A 163 8.85 17.50 -32.89
N ARG A 164 9.87 17.22 -33.71
CA ARG A 164 9.97 17.78 -35.08
C ARG A 164 8.81 17.34 -35.97
N SER A 165 8.35 16.09 -35.81
CA SER A 165 7.19 15.57 -36.52
C SER A 165 5.90 16.31 -36.12
N MET A 166 5.73 16.61 -34.84
CA MET A 166 4.60 17.40 -34.33
C MET A 166 4.63 18.85 -34.83
N GLU A 167 5.81 19.49 -34.87
CA GLU A 167 5.97 20.84 -35.43
C GLU A 167 5.64 20.87 -36.92
N THR A 168 6.09 19.87 -37.68
CA THR A 168 5.77 19.73 -39.11
C THR A 168 4.27 19.53 -39.32
N LEU A 169 3.63 18.68 -38.51
CA LEU A 169 2.19 18.44 -38.58
C LEU A 169 1.41 19.73 -38.29
N ARG A 170 1.83 20.49 -37.28
CA ARG A 170 1.22 21.77 -36.92
C ARG A 170 1.28 22.77 -38.07
N LEU A 171 2.45 22.89 -38.72
CA LEU A 171 2.60 23.76 -39.90
C LEU A 171 1.66 23.34 -41.04
N ARG A 172 1.52 22.04 -41.29
CA ARG A 172 0.60 21.52 -42.32
C ARG A 172 -0.86 21.82 -41.99
N ILE A 173 -1.28 21.65 -40.73
CA ILE A 173 -2.63 22.00 -40.28
C ILE A 173 -2.89 23.48 -40.55
N SER A 174 -1.98 24.38 -40.15
CA SER A 174 -2.15 25.81 -40.42
C SER A 174 -2.22 26.14 -41.92
N SER A 175 -1.47 25.44 -42.77
CA SER A 175 -1.57 25.62 -44.23
C SER A 175 -2.92 25.17 -44.80
N LEU A 176 -3.47 24.06 -44.28
CA LEU A 176 -4.78 23.55 -44.68
C LEU A 176 -5.90 24.49 -44.22
N GLU A 177 -5.82 25.00 -42.99
CA GLU A 177 -6.77 25.99 -42.47
C GLU A 177 -6.80 27.24 -43.37
N GLN A 178 -5.64 27.69 -43.85
CA GLN A 178 -5.56 28.83 -44.77
C GLN A 178 -6.16 28.51 -46.14
N ALA A 179 -5.85 27.34 -46.71
CA ALA A 179 -6.42 26.92 -47.99
C ALA A 179 -7.96 26.81 -47.94
N ILE A 180 -8.51 26.30 -46.83
CA ILE A 180 -9.97 26.24 -46.62
C ILE A 180 -10.57 27.65 -46.58
N LYS A 181 -9.94 28.58 -45.86
CA LYS A 181 -10.41 29.99 -45.82
C LYS A 181 -10.42 30.62 -47.21
N ASP A 182 -9.40 30.37 -48.02
CA ASP A 182 -9.31 30.94 -49.35
C ASP A 182 -10.34 30.32 -50.31
N LEU A 183 -10.60 29.01 -50.18
CA LEU A 183 -11.67 28.33 -50.94
C LEU A 183 -13.05 28.87 -50.57
N LEU A 184 -13.34 29.08 -49.28
CA LEU A 184 -14.60 29.70 -48.84
C LEU A 184 -14.79 31.08 -49.45
N LYS A 185 -13.75 31.92 -49.44
CA LYS A 185 -13.81 33.25 -50.11
C LYS A 185 -14.06 33.14 -51.62
N GLN A 186 -13.52 32.13 -52.28
CA GLN A 186 -13.79 31.89 -53.70
C GLN A 186 -15.24 31.45 -53.94
N MET A 187 -15.79 30.61 -53.06
CA MET A 187 -17.19 30.20 -53.12
C MET A 187 -18.13 31.39 -52.90
N ASP A 188 -17.84 32.26 -51.94
CA ASP A 188 -18.64 33.46 -51.68
C ASP A 188 -18.66 34.38 -52.92
N LYS A 189 -17.50 34.63 -53.53
CA LYS A 189 -17.40 35.40 -54.78
C LYS A 189 -18.17 34.76 -55.93
N PHE A 190 -18.07 33.43 -56.09
CA PHE A 190 -18.82 32.72 -57.11
C PHE A 190 -20.33 32.80 -56.88
N GLN A 191 -20.78 32.75 -55.63
CA GLN A 191 -22.20 32.92 -55.29
C GLN A 191 -22.70 34.34 -55.55
N GLU A 192 -21.89 35.37 -55.26
CA GLU A 192 -22.19 36.76 -55.61
C GLU A 192 -22.32 36.93 -57.12
N GLU A 193 -21.33 36.46 -57.90
CA GLU A 193 -21.35 36.51 -59.37
C GLU A 193 -22.53 35.73 -59.95
N ALA A 194 -22.80 34.52 -59.45
CA ALA A 194 -23.96 33.72 -59.88
C ALA A 194 -25.29 34.42 -59.57
N SER A 195 -25.38 35.16 -58.47
CA SER A 195 -26.58 35.95 -58.11
C SER A 195 -26.79 37.13 -59.07
N VAL A 196 -25.70 37.80 -59.49
CA VAL A 196 -25.74 38.87 -60.49
C VAL A 196 -26.21 38.33 -61.85
N PHE A 197 -25.65 37.22 -62.32
CA PHE A 197 -26.07 36.59 -63.58
C PHE A 197 -27.54 36.14 -63.56
N GLN A 198 -28.04 35.67 -62.42
CA GLN A 198 -29.45 35.32 -62.27
C GLN A 198 -30.39 36.54 -62.27
N GLN A 199 -29.94 37.70 -61.81
CA GLN A 199 -30.70 38.95 -61.91
C GLN A 199 -30.74 39.48 -63.34
N GLU A 200 -29.61 39.47 -64.05
CA GLU A 200 -29.55 39.89 -65.46
C GLU A 200 -30.45 39.03 -66.36
N GLN A 201 -30.51 37.71 -66.12
CA GLN A 201 -31.44 36.84 -66.84
C GLN A 201 -32.92 37.07 -66.50
N ARG A 202 -33.25 37.62 -65.32
CA ARG A 202 -34.64 37.99 -64.99
C ARG A 202 -35.07 39.31 -65.64
N GLU A 203 -34.16 40.27 -65.75
CA GLU A 203 -34.44 41.55 -66.43
C GLU A 203 -34.60 41.37 -67.95
N THR A 204 -33.88 40.42 -68.55
CA THR A 204 -33.99 40.11 -69.98
C THR A 204 -35.28 39.34 -70.35
N ASN A 205 -35.91 38.65 -69.40
CA ASN A 205 -37.16 37.88 -69.63
C ASN A 205 -38.45 38.67 -69.28
N LEU A 206 -38.32 39.93 -68.85
CA LEU A 206 -39.43 40.84 -68.51
C LEU A 206 -39.55 42.05 -69.47
N SER A 207 -38.71 42.09 -70.52
CA SER A 207 -38.84 43.00 -71.68
C SER A 207 -39.37 42.24 -72.90
#